data_AF-A0A257M8F9-F1
#
_entry.id   AF-A0A257M8F9-F1
#
_cell.length_a   1.000
_cell.length_b   1.000
_cell.length_c   1.000
_cell.angle_alpha   90.00
_cell.angle_beta   90.00
_cell.angle_gamma   90.00
#
_symmetry.space_group_name_H-M   'P 1'
#
loop_
_entity.id
_entity.type
_entity.pdbx_description
1 polymer ?
#
loop_
_entity_poly.entity_id
_entity_poly.type
_entity_poly.pdbx_seq_one_letter_code
_entity_poly.pdbx_strand_id
1 'polypeptide(L)'
;MAGSISRSRSKVGSGSHPGLRNVALVRNQRLMKPSRMFFSATCATLSAVASLQADQQVIFPPESMPRVDMHTHMDAKDQYDKCVAAMDQWGGTISITLAGLFWVKDNEGNKASPASVRQIPGNDMVHAKEKLNDRILFVPGAFTIPSEGIWWTVDEIKKFKEQGFVGLKLWPHGKILTSKIPKIHEQLDEAGRQGMPLIAFHTGDPGNAEGNSPAFPQYEDDTIEVAAKHPQATFIFAHGLFMLQSNQGMEKLAAIFDKHPNVFVDIAYVHNDRKVADYSVAKAREFYMKYRDRILFGTDVFAAGATAQAFLKERKLLETAEVTDGIHRGPKLEGLNLPPDVLNHLYYWNSARLIPRVREVLEARKFEIGFELGNFKFDRLPPDVTVNKVTFGNLAGDLTGTVNCVTESLVIEIAGKTFQGIDNKNGTWKLPSEQLKGLPAGSHDVKVTAKNSIGLVRTDSTTGELTLTVAR
;
A
#
# COMPACT_ATOMS: atom_id res chain seq x y z
N MET A 1 27.17 15.72 -49.25
CA MET A 1 28.30 16.24 -50.06
C MET A 1 29.57 15.55 -49.62
N ALA A 2 30.34 15.10 -50.59
CA ALA A 2 31.55 14.30 -50.42
C ALA A 2 32.71 15.08 -49.79
N GLY A 3 33.64 14.36 -49.14
CA GLY A 3 34.91 14.88 -48.66
C GLY A 3 35.68 13.84 -47.85
N SER A 4 36.38 12.95 -48.55
CA SER A 4 37.24 11.89 -48.03
C SER A 4 38.66 12.41 -47.69
N ILE A 5 39.52 11.48 -47.21
CA ILE A 5 41.01 11.51 -47.13
C ILE A 5 41.58 11.90 -45.76
N SER A 6 42.61 11.28 -45.17
CA SER A 6 43.19 9.93 -45.19
C SER A 6 44.30 9.88 -44.13
N ARG A 7 44.45 8.71 -43.48
CA ARG A 7 45.67 8.03 -42.98
C ARG A 7 46.89 8.85 -42.50
N SER A 8 47.41 8.48 -41.31
CA SER A 8 48.79 7.96 -41.20
C SER A 8 48.98 7.08 -39.95
N ARG A 9 49.86 6.07 -40.09
CA ARG A 9 50.30 5.07 -39.10
C ARG A 9 51.71 5.41 -38.61
N SER A 10 52.04 5.12 -37.36
CA SER A 10 53.35 4.60 -36.89
C SER A 10 53.12 4.00 -35.49
N LYS A 11 53.17 2.67 -35.26
CA LYS A 11 54.28 1.70 -35.09
C LYS A 11 55.28 1.97 -33.94
N VAL A 12 55.13 1.13 -32.90
CA VAL A 12 56.13 0.29 -32.19
C VAL A 12 57.09 0.96 -31.19
N GLY A 13 57.12 0.41 -29.98
CA GLY A 13 58.21 0.56 -29.00
C GLY A 13 57.96 -0.23 -27.72
N SER A 14 58.56 -1.43 -27.64
CA SER A 14 58.59 -2.37 -26.51
C SER A 14 59.49 -1.90 -25.35
N GLY A 15 59.17 -2.30 -24.11
CA GLY A 15 60.06 -2.13 -22.96
C GLY A 15 59.64 -2.94 -21.73
N SER A 16 60.23 -4.11 -21.57
CA SER A 16 60.17 -5.00 -20.41
C SER A 16 61.32 -4.72 -19.43
N HIS A 17 61.12 -4.75 -18.10
CA HIS A 17 62.05 -5.40 -17.15
C HIS A 17 61.49 -5.60 -15.71
N PRO A 18 61.91 -6.66 -14.97
CA PRO A 18 61.41 -7.04 -13.64
C PRO A 18 62.48 -6.95 -12.51
N GLY A 19 62.07 -7.21 -11.25
CA GLY A 19 62.96 -7.53 -10.11
C GLY A 19 62.28 -7.32 -8.74
N LEU A 20 61.77 -8.37 -8.07
CA LEU A 20 62.42 -9.23 -7.07
C LEU A 20 62.67 -8.59 -5.68
N ARG A 21 62.09 -9.18 -4.62
CA ARG A 21 62.82 -9.63 -3.41
C ARG A 21 61.96 -10.56 -2.53
N ASN A 22 62.50 -11.76 -2.29
CA ASN A 22 62.12 -12.73 -1.27
C ASN A 22 62.83 -12.42 0.05
N VAL A 23 62.20 -12.73 1.20
CA VAL A 23 62.87 -13.13 2.45
C VAL A 23 62.04 -14.25 3.10
N ALA A 24 62.72 -15.27 3.63
CA ALA A 24 62.18 -16.50 4.18
C ALA A 24 62.65 -16.76 5.64
N LEU A 25 62.05 -17.79 6.26
CA LEU A 25 62.40 -18.53 7.51
C LEU A 25 61.98 -17.87 8.85
N VAL A 26 61.50 -18.57 9.90
CA VAL A 26 61.94 -19.84 10.55
C VAL A 26 60.80 -20.58 11.31
N ARG A 27 61.00 -21.90 11.49
CA ARG A 27 60.28 -22.99 12.22
C ARG A 27 60.11 -22.86 13.76
N ASN A 28 59.14 -23.63 14.32
CA ASN A 28 59.26 -24.56 15.50
C ASN A 28 57.93 -25.33 15.71
N GLN A 29 57.78 -26.64 15.43
CA GLN A 29 58.08 -27.89 16.18
C GLN A 29 57.26 -28.23 17.47
N ARG A 30 56.47 -29.33 17.38
CA ARG A 30 56.18 -30.44 18.37
C ARG A 30 55.38 -30.11 19.66
N LEU A 31 54.54 -30.93 20.30
CA LEU A 31 54.20 -32.38 20.32
C LEU A 31 52.92 -32.63 21.19
N MET A 32 52.27 -33.81 21.02
CA MET A 32 51.37 -34.57 21.94
C MET A 32 49.81 -34.51 21.80
N LYS A 33 49.21 -35.72 21.64
CA LYS A 33 47.78 -36.15 21.75
C LYS A 33 47.44 -36.48 23.24
N PRO A 34 46.20 -36.86 23.71
CA PRO A 34 44.99 -37.35 23.00
C PRO A 34 43.60 -36.89 23.55
N SER A 35 42.51 -37.33 22.87
CA SER A 35 41.25 -37.90 23.45
C SER A 35 39.92 -37.21 23.09
N ARG A 36 39.02 -37.99 22.44
CA ARG A 36 37.53 -38.06 22.55
C ARG A 36 36.74 -36.76 22.30
N MET A 37 35.57 -36.70 21.66
CA MET A 37 34.60 -37.62 21.05
C MET A 37 33.54 -36.71 20.40
N PHE A 38 33.00 -37.13 19.24
CA PHE A 38 31.73 -36.71 18.61
C PHE A 38 31.43 -35.22 18.37
N PHE A 39 31.47 -34.82 17.09
CA PHE A 39 30.24 -34.52 16.32
C PHE A 39 30.57 -34.57 14.82
N SER A 40 29.72 -35.27 14.07
CA SER A 40 29.81 -35.44 12.62
C SER A 40 29.61 -34.11 11.90
N ALA A 41 30.65 -33.61 11.23
CA ALA A 41 30.55 -32.56 10.23
C ALA A 41 31.06 -33.10 8.90
N THR A 42 30.17 -33.68 8.10
CA THR A 42 30.44 -33.89 6.67
C THR A 42 30.14 -32.58 5.97
N CYS A 43 31.18 -31.78 5.80
CA CYS A 43 31.20 -30.65 4.90
C CYS A 43 31.14 -31.20 3.47
N ALA A 44 29.96 -31.18 2.85
CA ALA A 44 29.81 -31.38 1.42
C ALA A 44 29.80 -29.99 0.76
N THR A 45 30.92 -29.64 0.16
CA THR A 45 31.05 -28.56 -0.80
C THR A 45 30.10 -28.81 -1.98
N LEU A 46 29.05 -28.00 -2.10
CA LEU A 46 28.35 -27.78 -3.37
C LEU A 46 28.76 -26.39 -3.89
N SER A 47 29.92 -26.35 -4.55
CA SER A 47 30.14 -25.37 -5.60
C SER A 47 29.39 -25.86 -6.83
N ALA A 48 28.14 -25.42 -6.98
CA ALA A 48 27.45 -25.41 -8.26
C ALA A 48 27.19 -23.94 -8.59
N VAL A 49 28.20 -23.27 -9.17
CA VAL A 49 27.93 -22.10 -9.99
C VAL A 49 27.27 -22.65 -11.24
N ALA A 50 25.93 -22.71 -11.22
CA ALA A 50 25.16 -22.93 -12.41
C ALA A 50 25.48 -21.76 -13.36
N SER A 51 26.01 -22.08 -14.53
CA SER A 51 26.08 -21.14 -15.63
C SER A 51 24.64 -20.74 -15.97
N LEU A 52 24.25 -19.53 -15.57
CA LEU A 52 23.01 -18.91 -16.03
C LEU A 52 23.07 -18.85 -17.55
N GLN A 53 22.22 -19.61 -18.23
CA GLN A 53 21.88 -19.31 -19.63
C GLN A 53 21.27 -17.91 -19.64
N ALA A 54 21.72 -17.07 -20.57
CA ALA A 54 21.49 -15.63 -20.57
C ALA A 54 20.02 -15.18 -20.76
N ASP A 55 19.03 -16.08 -20.82
CA ASP A 55 17.64 -15.73 -21.13
C ASP A 55 16.56 -16.45 -20.27
N GLN A 56 16.92 -17.04 -19.13
CA GLN A 56 15.89 -17.54 -18.19
C GLN A 56 15.67 -16.54 -17.05
N GLN A 57 14.67 -15.67 -17.24
CA GLN A 57 14.33 -14.59 -16.31
C GLN A 57 13.87 -15.09 -14.94
N VAL A 58 14.29 -14.38 -13.90
CA VAL A 58 13.91 -14.63 -12.51
C VAL A 58 12.52 -14.02 -12.25
N ILE A 59 11.48 -14.83 -12.34
CA ILE A 59 10.18 -14.54 -11.75
C ILE A 59 10.35 -14.66 -10.23
N PHE A 60 10.30 -13.54 -9.49
CA PHE A 60 10.61 -13.55 -8.04
C PHE A 60 9.70 -14.52 -7.31
N PRO A 61 10.24 -15.53 -6.62
CA PRO A 61 9.40 -16.51 -5.97
C PRO A 61 8.74 -15.89 -4.73
N PRO A 62 7.56 -16.38 -4.32
CA PRO A 62 6.73 -15.76 -3.27
C PRO A 62 7.45 -15.66 -1.92
N GLU A 63 8.36 -16.58 -1.63
CA GLU A 63 9.19 -16.57 -0.42
C GLU A 63 10.15 -15.39 -0.32
N SER A 64 10.47 -14.75 -1.46
CA SER A 64 11.39 -13.60 -1.51
C SER A 64 10.68 -12.25 -1.52
N MET A 65 9.43 -12.21 -1.99
CA MET A 65 8.66 -10.99 -2.16
C MET A 65 7.16 -11.32 -2.06
N PRO A 66 6.48 -10.98 -0.95
CA PRO A 66 5.06 -11.23 -0.82
C PRO A 66 4.27 -10.35 -1.80
N ARG A 67 3.08 -10.81 -2.16
CA ARG A 67 2.18 -10.13 -3.10
C ARG A 67 0.81 -9.94 -2.47
N VAL A 68 0.40 -8.70 -2.37
CA VAL A 68 -0.87 -8.26 -1.81
C VAL A 68 -1.71 -7.71 -2.96
N ASP A 69 -2.73 -8.45 -3.34
CA ASP A 69 -3.74 -7.99 -4.30
C ASP A 69 -4.78 -7.16 -3.56
N MET A 70 -4.79 -5.86 -3.81
CA MET A 70 -5.66 -4.91 -3.10
C MET A 70 -7.08 -4.84 -3.68
N HIS A 71 -7.35 -5.50 -4.80
CA HIS A 71 -8.54 -5.25 -5.60
C HIS A 71 -9.08 -6.54 -6.20
N THR A 72 -9.90 -7.26 -5.45
CA THR A 72 -10.67 -8.41 -5.92
C THR A 72 -12.13 -8.28 -5.51
N HIS A 73 -13.06 -8.89 -6.25
CA HIS A 73 -14.49 -8.86 -5.94
C HIS A 73 -14.95 -10.27 -5.61
N MET A 74 -15.21 -10.56 -4.34
CA MET A 74 -15.67 -11.86 -3.85
C MET A 74 -16.57 -11.70 -2.62
N ASP A 75 -17.62 -12.51 -2.53
CA ASP A 75 -18.59 -12.46 -1.42
C ASP A 75 -19.04 -13.84 -0.93
N ALA A 76 -18.36 -14.91 -1.38
CA ALA A 76 -18.67 -16.26 -0.96
C ALA A 76 -17.42 -17.08 -0.64
N LYS A 77 -17.54 -18.00 0.32
CA LYS A 77 -16.43 -18.84 0.79
C LYS A 77 -15.79 -19.67 -0.30
N ASP A 78 -16.58 -20.22 -1.23
CA ASP A 78 -16.04 -20.99 -2.34
C ASP A 78 -15.19 -20.13 -3.29
N GLN A 79 -15.49 -18.83 -3.40
CA GLN A 79 -14.68 -17.87 -4.17
C GLN A 79 -13.38 -17.56 -3.42
N TYR A 80 -13.42 -17.40 -2.11
CA TYR A 80 -12.22 -17.20 -1.27
C TYR A 80 -11.27 -18.40 -1.37
N ASP A 81 -11.80 -19.62 -1.29
CA ASP A 81 -11.03 -20.87 -1.40
C ASP A 81 -10.36 -20.98 -2.79
N LYS A 82 -11.11 -20.68 -3.86
CA LYS A 82 -10.58 -20.66 -5.24
C LYS A 82 -9.51 -19.59 -5.41
N CYS A 83 -9.70 -18.42 -4.84
CA CYS A 83 -8.71 -17.34 -4.88
C CYS A 83 -7.39 -17.77 -4.24
N VAL A 84 -7.45 -18.37 -3.04
CA VAL A 84 -6.27 -18.88 -2.35
C VAL A 84 -5.58 -19.99 -3.15
N ALA A 85 -6.35 -20.93 -3.71
CA ALA A 85 -5.81 -21.99 -4.57
C ALA A 85 -5.15 -21.43 -5.85
N ALA A 86 -5.69 -20.35 -6.42
CA ALA A 86 -5.05 -19.66 -7.54
C ALA A 86 -3.77 -18.95 -7.09
N MET A 87 -3.81 -18.23 -5.96
CA MET A 87 -2.65 -17.56 -5.36
C MET A 87 -1.49 -18.52 -5.11
N ASP A 88 -1.75 -19.76 -4.69
CA ASP A 88 -0.71 -20.78 -4.52
C ASP A 88 0.00 -21.15 -5.82
N GLN A 89 -0.65 -20.98 -6.97
CA GLN A 89 -0.07 -21.29 -8.28
C GLN A 89 0.73 -20.13 -8.88
N TRP A 90 0.29 -18.87 -8.69
CA TRP A 90 0.95 -17.70 -9.28
C TRP A 90 1.85 -16.92 -8.31
N GLY A 91 1.78 -17.26 -7.02
CA GLY A 91 2.63 -16.66 -6.00
C GLY A 91 2.02 -15.50 -5.22
N GLY A 92 0.69 -15.44 -5.13
CA GLY A 92 -0.03 -14.46 -4.32
C GLY A 92 0.08 -14.75 -2.82
N THR A 93 0.06 -13.72 -1.98
CA THR A 93 0.16 -13.88 -0.52
C THR A 93 -1.15 -13.52 0.17
N ILE A 94 -1.68 -12.33 -0.10
CA ILE A 94 -2.92 -11.80 0.48
C ILE A 94 -3.79 -11.27 -0.68
N SER A 95 -5.09 -11.51 -0.60
CA SER A 95 -6.09 -10.84 -1.43
C SER A 95 -7.02 -10.02 -0.54
N ILE A 96 -7.30 -8.79 -0.95
CA ILE A 96 -8.29 -7.92 -0.31
C ILE A 96 -9.55 -7.95 -1.17
N THR A 97 -10.64 -8.46 -0.59
CA THR A 97 -11.94 -8.51 -1.26
C THR A 97 -12.75 -7.25 -0.99
N LEU A 98 -13.30 -6.70 -2.07
CA LEU A 98 -14.22 -5.58 -2.11
C LEU A 98 -15.66 -6.12 -2.02
N ALA A 99 -16.04 -6.55 -0.83
CA ALA A 99 -17.28 -7.27 -0.55
C ALA A 99 -18.54 -6.37 -0.66
N GLY A 100 -19.70 -6.96 -0.90
CA GLY A 100 -20.99 -6.25 -0.94
C GLY A 100 -21.28 -5.55 -2.27
N LEU A 101 -20.55 -5.89 -3.33
CA LEU A 101 -20.75 -5.34 -4.66
C LEU A 101 -21.55 -6.35 -5.51
N PHE A 102 -22.75 -5.96 -5.97
CA PHE A 102 -23.82 -6.81 -6.56
C PHE A 102 -23.46 -7.65 -7.82
N TRP A 103 -22.20 -7.64 -8.25
CA TRP A 103 -21.66 -8.38 -9.40
C TRP A 103 -21.35 -9.84 -9.06
N VAL A 104 -21.11 -10.12 -7.78
CA VAL A 104 -20.84 -11.47 -7.28
C VAL A 104 -21.98 -11.97 -6.39
N LYS A 105 -22.01 -13.29 -6.24
CA LYS A 105 -22.98 -13.96 -5.38
C LYS A 105 -22.42 -14.12 -3.97
N ASP A 106 -23.29 -13.95 -2.97
CA ASP A 106 -23.01 -14.28 -1.58
C ASP A 106 -23.07 -15.79 -1.30
N ASN A 107 -22.89 -16.18 -0.05
CA ASN A 107 -22.91 -17.57 0.39
C ASN A 107 -24.27 -18.25 0.17
N GLU A 108 -25.35 -17.48 0.08
CA GLU A 108 -26.71 -17.96 -0.21
C GLU A 108 -27.01 -18.00 -1.72
N GLY A 109 -26.07 -17.59 -2.56
CA GLY A 109 -26.23 -17.52 -4.02
C GLY A 109 -27.01 -16.29 -4.51
N ASN A 110 -27.34 -15.36 -3.61
CA ASN A 110 -28.00 -14.09 -3.93
C ASN A 110 -26.96 -13.04 -4.33
N LYS A 111 -27.41 -11.91 -4.89
CA LYS A 111 -26.51 -10.79 -5.15
C LYS A 111 -25.99 -10.22 -3.83
N ALA A 112 -24.66 -10.11 -3.71
CA ALA A 112 -24.03 -9.49 -2.55
C ALA A 112 -24.58 -8.08 -2.29
N SER A 113 -24.76 -7.70 -1.02
CA SER A 113 -25.46 -6.49 -0.63
C SER A 113 -25.01 -5.98 0.74
N PRO A 114 -25.52 -4.83 1.23
CA PRO A 114 -25.26 -4.42 2.61
C PRO A 114 -25.65 -5.46 3.67
N ALA A 115 -26.61 -6.35 3.38
CA ALA A 115 -26.99 -7.41 4.31
C ALA A 115 -25.90 -8.49 4.41
N SER A 116 -25.31 -8.91 3.29
CA SER A 116 -24.22 -9.90 3.28
C SER A 116 -22.98 -9.34 3.97
N VAL A 117 -22.63 -8.07 3.73
CA VAL A 117 -21.49 -7.40 4.39
C VAL A 117 -21.63 -7.42 5.92
N ARG A 118 -22.83 -7.21 6.46
CA ARG A 118 -23.06 -7.23 7.92
C ARG A 118 -22.90 -8.62 8.55
N GLN A 119 -22.91 -9.70 7.75
CA GLN A 119 -22.74 -11.07 8.22
C GLN A 119 -21.28 -11.56 8.14
N ILE A 120 -20.46 -10.94 7.29
CA ILE A 120 -19.05 -11.31 7.05
C ILE A 120 -18.21 -11.50 8.34
N PRO A 121 -18.32 -10.64 9.38
CA PRO A 121 -17.47 -10.77 10.57
C PRO A 121 -17.60 -12.12 11.29
N GLY A 122 -18.80 -12.71 11.30
CA GLY A 122 -19.05 -13.97 12.01
C GLY A 122 -18.84 -15.22 11.15
N ASN A 123 -19.02 -15.12 9.84
CA ASN A 123 -19.07 -16.30 8.96
C ASN A 123 -17.84 -16.39 8.04
N ASP A 124 -17.48 -15.27 7.42
CA ASP A 124 -16.54 -15.22 6.30
C ASP A 124 -15.13 -14.88 6.78
N MET A 125 -15.01 -13.92 7.71
CA MET A 125 -13.72 -13.61 8.36
C MET A 125 -13.23 -14.78 9.22
N VAL A 126 -14.14 -15.49 9.91
CA VAL A 126 -13.80 -16.71 10.65
C VAL A 126 -13.30 -17.79 9.69
N HIS A 127 -13.98 -18.00 8.56
CA HIS A 127 -13.52 -18.93 7.52
C HIS A 127 -12.13 -18.55 6.98
N ALA A 128 -11.92 -17.28 6.63
CA ALA A 128 -10.64 -16.79 6.12
C ALA A 128 -9.50 -16.98 7.14
N LYS A 129 -9.77 -16.75 8.43
CA LYS A 129 -8.80 -16.95 9.50
C LYS A 129 -8.47 -18.42 9.71
N GLU A 130 -9.49 -19.27 9.90
CA GLU A 130 -9.32 -20.67 10.31
C GLU A 130 -8.94 -21.62 9.16
N LYS A 131 -9.41 -21.34 7.94
CA LYS A 131 -9.21 -22.23 6.78
C LYS A 131 -8.17 -21.69 5.81
N LEU A 132 -8.05 -20.38 5.71
CA LEU A 132 -7.21 -19.71 4.72
C LEU A 132 -6.01 -18.98 5.33
N ASN A 133 -5.80 -19.10 6.65
CA ASN A 133 -4.67 -18.50 7.37
C ASN A 133 -4.53 -17.00 7.09
N ASP A 134 -5.65 -16.27 7.22
CA ASP A 134 -5.77 -14.81 7.04
C ASP A 134 -5.36 -14.29 5.65
N ARG A 135 -5.40 -15.13 4.61
CA ARG A 135 -5.01 -14.72 3.24
C ARG A 135 -6.07 -13.92 2.51
N ILE A 136 -7.30 -13.89 3.02
CA ILE A 136 -8.38 -13.05 2.50
C ILE A 136 -8.71 -12.01 3.55
N LEU A 137 -8.57 -10.74 3.19
CA LEU A 137 -8.94 -9.60 4.01
C LEU A 137 -10.14 -8.89 3.36
N PHE A 138 -10.94 -8.21 4.18
CA PHE A 138 -12.25 -7.74 3.74
C PHE A 138 -12.34 -6.23 3.81
N VAL A 139 -12.98 -5.67 2.79
CA VAL A 139 -13.36 -4.28 2.68
C VAL A 139 -14.86 -4.26 2.38
N PRO A 140 -15.69 -3.57 3.17
CA PRO A 140 -17.08 -3.38 2.82
C PRO A 140 -17.14 -2.41 1.62
N GLY A 141 -17.93 -2.77 0.63
CA GLY A 141 -18.16 -2.02 -0.59
C GLY A 141 -19.49 -1.28 -0.57
N ALA A 142 -19.48 -0.05 -1.08
CA ALA A 142 -20.67 0.78 -1.22
C ALA A 142 -20.75 1.43 -2.59
N PHE A 143 -22.00 1.69 -2.95
CA PHE A 143 -22.38 2.57 -4.04
C PHE A 143 -22.94 3.86 -3.46
N THR A 144 -22.78 4.95 -4.20
CA THR A 144 -23.58 6.15 -3.90
C THR A 144 -24.97 5.97 -4.48
N ILE A 145 -25.98 6.14 -3.64
CA ILE A 145 -27.37 6.23 -4.06
C ILE A 145 -27.70 7.72 -4.21
N PRO A 146 -28.13 8.17 -5.40
CA PRO A 146 -28.53 9.56 -5.61
C PRO A 146 -29.54 10.01 -4.54
N SER A 147 -29.38 11.20 -3.98
CA SER A 147 -30.19 11.79 -2.89
C SER A 147 -30.14 11.09 -1.52
N GLU A 148 -29.70 9.84 -1.44
CA GLU A 148 -29.65 9.08 -0.18
C GLU A 148 -28.25 9.02 0.43
N GLY A 149 -27.20 9.18 -0.38
CA GLY A 149 -25.80 9.13 0.04
C GLY A 149 -25.17 7.76 -0.15
N ILE A 150 -24.14 7.45 0.63
CA ILE A 150 -23.63 6.07 0.74
C ILE A 150 -24.38 5.34 1.83
N TRP A 151 -24.49 4.02 1.73
CA TRP A 151 -25.27 3.24 2.70
C TRP A 151 -24.62 3.15 4.08
N TRP A 152 -23.32 3.46 4.19
CA TRP A 152 -22.62 3.52 5.48
C TRP A 152 -22.96 4.77 6.26
N THR A 153 -23.27 4.58 7.53
CA THR A 153 -23.23 5.66 8.52
C THR A 153 -21.82 5.83 9.10
N VAL A 154 -21.58 6.96 9.75
CA VAL A 154 -20.36 7.21 10.55
C VAL A 154 -20.18 6.11 11.61
N ASP A 155 -21.26 5.68 12.26
CA ASP A 155 -21.22 4.61 13.26
C ASP A 155 -20.93 3.24 12.66
N GLU A 156 -21.40 2.96 11.43
CA GLU A 156 -21.05 1.72 10.73
C GLU A 156 -19.56 1.66 10.40
N ILE A 157 -18.92 2.78 10.03
CA ILE A 157 -17.47 2.82 9.78
C ILE A 157 -16.68 2.43 11.05
N LYS A 158 -17.06 2.97 12.21
CA LYS A 158 -16.47 2.60 13.50
C LYS A 158 -16.64 1.11 13.79
N LYS A 159 -17.85 0.57 13.58
CA LYS A 159 -18.13 -0.86 13.74
C LYS A 159 -17.33 -1.72 12.77
N PHE A 160 -17.15 -1.30 11.52
CA PHE A 160 -16.34 -2.05 10.56
C PHE A 160 -14.88 -2.15 11.02
N LYS A 161 -14.33 -1.06 11.56
CA LYS A 161 -12.99 -1.07 12.16
C LYS A 161 -12.91 -2.08 13.32
N GLU A 162 -13.86 -2.05 14.25
CA GLU A 162 -13.93 -2.99 15.38
C GLU A 162 -14.06 -4.45 14.94
N GLN A 163 -14.80 -4.70 13.85
CA GLN A 163 -15.01 -6.02 13.28
C GLN A 163 -13.79 -6.56 12.51
N GLY A 164 -12.79 -5.72 12.23
CA GLY A 164 -11.56 -6.13 11.55
C GLY A 164 -11.55 -5.92 10.04
N PHE A 165 -12.49 -5.16 9.47
CA PHE A 165 -12.37 -4.71 8.09
C PHE A 165 -11.14 -3.80 7.93
N VAL A 166 -10.47 -3.89 6.78
CA VAL A 166 -9.13 -3.30 6.60
C VAL A 166 -9.12 -1.98 5.83
N GLY A 167 -10.29 -1.53 5.37
CA GLY A 167 -10.51 -0.31 4.59
C GLY A 167 -11.96 -0.20 4.19
N LEU A 168 -12.28 0.72 3.28
CA LEU A 168 -13.63 0.92 2.73
C LEU A 168 -13.56 1.05 1.20
N LYS A 169 -14.52 0.50 0.46
CA LYS A 169 -14.60 0.63 -1.01
C LYS A 169 -15.79 1.45 -1.45
N LEU A 170 -15.55 2.55 -2.16
CA LEU A 170 -16.62 3.37 -2.70
C LEU A 170 -16.60 3.40 -4.23
N TRP A 171 -17.77 3.23 -4.85
CA TRP A 171 -17.99 3.53 -6.25
C TRP A 171 -19.24 4.40 -6.43
N PRO A 172 -19.09 5.68 -6.84
CA PRO A 172 -20.20 6.59 -7.02
C PRO A 172 -20.94 6.41 -8.35
N HIS A 173 -20.66 5.35 -9.11
CA HIS A 173 -21.34 5.05 -10.38
C HIS A 173 -21.26 6.20 -11.41
N GLY A 174 -20.09 6.84 -11.54
CA GLY A 174 -19.89 7.93 -12.49
C GLY A 174 -20.74 9.17 -12.17
N LYS A 175 -20.90 9.49 -10.89
CA LYS A 175 -21.61 10.70 -10.44
C LYS A 175 -20.61 11.75 -9.98
N ILE A 176 -20.88 13.01 -10.32
CA ILE A 176 -20.16 14.20 -9.85
C ILE A 176 -20.30 14.28 -8.33
N LEU A 177 -19.19 14.10 -7.62
CA LEU A 177 -19.15 13.98 -6.16
C LEU A 177 -19.33 15.33 -5.44
N THR A 178 -18.91 16.43 -6.07
CA THR A 178 -18.67 17.75 -5.45
C THR A 178 -19.93 18.53 -5.07
N SER A 179 -21.13 18.13 -5.52
CA SER A 179 -22.37 18.89 -5.24
C SER A 179 -23.66 18.07 -5.12
N LYS A 180 -23.63 16.75 -5.30
CA LYS A 180 -24.87 15.94 -5.45
C LYS A 180 -25.01 14.77 -4.47
N ILE A 181 -24.04 14.55 -3.59
CA ILE A 181 -24.07 13.43 -2.63
C ILE A 181 -24.01 13.99 -1.21
N PRO A 182 -25.17 14.15 -0.53
CA PRO A 182 -25.28 14.90 0.72
C PRO A 182 -24.59 14.26 1.95
N LYS A 183 -23.98 13.07 1.80
CA LYS A 183 -23.47 12.26 2.93
C LYS A 183 -22.21 11.48 2.57
N ILE A 184 -21.17 12.17 2.10
CA ILE A 184 -19.87 11.54 1.83
C ILE A 184 -18.76 12.15 2.69
N HIS A 185 -18.78 13.47 2.90
CA HIS A 185 -17.68 14.19 3.55
C HIS A 185 -17.43 13.71 5.00
N GLU A 186 -18.46 13.62 5.82
CA GLU A 186 -18.32 13.18 7.22
C GLU A 186 -17.82 11.72 7.31
N GLN A 187 -18.27 10.86 6.40
CA GLN A 187 -17.82 9.48 6.31
C GLN A 187 -16.35 9.36 5.86
N LEU A 188 -15.91 10.20 4.93
CA LEU A 188 -14.51 10.23 4.51
C LEU A 188 -13.60 10.70 5.64
N ASP A 189 -14.03 11.74 6.38
CA ASP A 189 -13.32 12.19 7.58
C ASP A 189 -13.27 11.12 8.66
N GLU A 190 -14.37 10.41 8.89
CA GLU A 190 -14.41 9.31 9.84
C GLU A 190 -13.50 8.15 9.42
N ALA A 191 -13.50 7.77 8.14
CA ALA A 191 -12.58 6.76 7.62
C ALA A 191 -11.12 7.16 7.86
N GLY A 192 -10.80 8.44 7.67
CA GLY A 192 -9.53 9.05 8.03
C GLY A 192 -9.19 8.84 9.51
N ARG A 193 -10.07 9.24 10.43
CA ARG A 193 -9.89 9.06 11.89
C ARG A 193 -9.70 7.60 12.27
N GLN A 194 -10.48 6.68 11.69
CA GLN A 194 -10.43 5.24 12.02
C GLN A 194 -9.22 4.49 11.46
N GLY A 195 -8.31 5.16 10.74
CA GLY A 195 -7.19 4.46 10.14
C GLY A 195 -7.55 3.72 8.84
N MET A 196 -8.78 3.85 8.33
CA MET A 196 -9.33 3.02 7.25
C MET A 196 -9.13 3.67 5.88
N PRO A 197 -8.22 3.20 5.02
CA PRO A 197 -8.07 3.74 3.68
C PRO A 197 -9.32 3.45 2.82
N LEU A 198 -9.60 4.36 1.89
CA LEU A 198 -10.59 4.18 0.84
C LEU A 198 -9.94 3.35 -0.28
N ILE A 199 -10.06 2.04 -0.17
CA ILE A 199 -9.44 1.06 -1.07
C ILE A 199 -10.27 0.96 -2.35
N ALA A 200 -9.57 1.10 -3.48
CA ALA A 200 -10.17 1.08 -4.81
C ALA A 200 -11.34 2.08 -4.93
N PHE A 201 -11.21 3.29 -4.37
CA PHE A 201 -12.15 4.37 -4.62
C PHE A 201 -12.26 4.58 -6.13
N HIS A 202 -13.43 4.38 -6.70
CA HIS A 202 -13.60 4.36 -8.13
C HIS A 202 -14.25 5.66 -8.58
N THR A 203 -13.75 6.33 -9.61
CA THR A 203 -14.40 7.56 -10.11
C THR A 203 -15.60 7.24 -11.01
N GLY A 204 -15.46 6.20 -11.85
CA GLY A 204 -16.41 5.76 -12.87
C GLY A 204 -15.62 5.05 -13.97
N ASP A 205 -16.30 4.45 -14.95
CA ASP A 205 -15.61 3.94 -16.14
C ASP A 205 -15.47 5.06 -17.16
N PRO A 206 -14.35 5.14 -17.90
CA PRO A 206 -14.16 6.21 -18.86
C PRO A 206 -15.15 6.18 -19.99
N GLY A 207 -15.72 5.03 -20.33
CA GLY A 207 -16.56 4.80 -21.50
C GLY A 207 -16.37 3.37 -21.99
N ASN A 208 -16.75 3.10 -23.24
CA ASN A 208 -16.59 1.77 -23.86
C ASN A 208 -15.20 1.61 -24.50
N ALA A 209 -15.02 0.50 -25.24
CA ALA A 209 -13.77 0.22 -25.95
C ALA A 209 -13.48 1.23 -27.07
N GLU A 210 -14.51 1.92 -27.57
CA GLU A 210 -14.45 2.87 -28.68
C GLU A 210 -14.11 4.30 -28.26
N GLY A 211 -14.22 4.64 -26.96
CA GLY A 211 -13.80 5.96 -26.48
C GLY A 211 -14.28 6.31 -25.08
N ASN A 212 -13.74 7.43 -24.58
CA ASN A 212 -14.14 7.98 -23.29
C ASN A 212 -15.42 8.83 -23.45
N SER A 213 -16.36 8.67 -22.52
CA SER A 213 -17.40 9.63 -22.18
C SER A 213 -16.80 11.03 -22.00
N PRO A 214 -17.39 12.08 -22.61
CA PRO A 214 -16.97 13.46 -22.41
C PRO A 214 -17.04 13.92 -20.94
N ALA A 215 -17.84 13.26 -20.11
CA ALA A 215 -17.97 13.59 -18.69
C ALA A 215 -16.85 12.99 -17.82
N PHE A 216 -16.08 12.03 -18.34
CA PHE A 216 -15.11 11.31 -17.53
C PHE A 216 -14.00 12.18 -16.93
N PRO A 217 -13.37 13.12 -17.67
CA PRO A 217 -12.38 14.01 -17.08
C PRO A 217 -12.93 14.81 -15.89
N GLN A 218 -14.21 15.20 -15.93
CA GLN A 218 -14.86 15.88 -14.80
C GLN A 218 -14.96 14.96 -13.58
N TYR A 219 -15.27 13.66 -13.77
CA TYR A 219 -15.33 12.72 -12.65
C TYR A 219 -13.97 12.53 -11.99
N GLU A 220 -12.89 12.50 -12.77
CA GLU A 220 -11.52 12.48 -12.25
C GLU A 220 -11.26 13.74 -11.39
N ASP A 221 -11.53 14.92 -11.94
CA ASP A 221 -11.26 16.20 -11.28
C ASP A 221 -12.10 16.36 -9.99
N ASP A 222 -13.39 15.99 -10.03
CA ASP A 222 -14.28 15.99 -8.87
C ASP A 222 -13.77 15.07 -7.75
N THR A 223 -13.26 13.91 -8.14
CA THR A 223 -12.73 12.91 -7.20
C THR A 223 -11.47 13.43 -6.49
N ILE A 224 -10.60 14.13 -7.22
CA ILE A 224 -9.44 14.79 -6.63
C ILE A 224 -9.84 15.98 -5.74
N GLU A 225 -10.82 16.78 -6.14
CA GLU A 225 -11.33 17.87 -5.31
C GLU A 225 -11.87 17.34 -3.97
N VAL A 226 -12.60 16.23 -4.00
CA VAL A 226 -13.08 15.57 -2.77
C VAL A 226 -11.90 15.07 -1.93
N ALA A 227 -10.93 14.37 -2.52
CA ALA A 227 -9.77 13.90 -1.77
C ALA A 227 -8.96 15.03 -1.12
N ALA A 228 -8.86 16.18 -1.79
CA ALA A 228 -8.19 17.38 -1.27
C ALA A 228 -8.89 17.99 -0.05
N LYS A 229 -10.22 17.86 0.06
CA LYS A 229 -11.01 18.31 1.21
C LYS A 229 -10.87 17.39 2.43
N HIS A 230 -10.32 16.19 2.27
CA HIS A 230 -10.15 15.18 3.32
C HIS A 230 -8.69 14.75 3.47
N PRO A 231 -7.78 15.66 3.88
CA PRO A 231 -6.35 15.36 3.95
C PRO A 231 -5.99 14.26 4.95
N GLN A 232 -6.89 13.96 5.90
CA GLN A 232 -6.72 12.87 6.87
C GLN A 232 -7.14 11.49 6.34
N ALA A 233 -7.92 11.45 5.26
CA ALA A 233 -8.33 10.22 4.61
C ALA A 233 -7.28 9.79 3.59
N THR A 234 -6.98 8.49 3.55
CA THR A 234 -6.09 7.90 2.54
C THR A 234 -6.94 7.37 1.39
N PHE A 235 -6.72 7.85 0.17
CA PHE A 235 -7.45 7.41 -1.02
C PHE A 235 -6.56 6.53 -1.89
N ILE A 236 -7.01 5.31 -2.19
CA ILE A 236 -6.39 4.45 -3.19
C ILE A 236 -7.37 4.35 -4.35
N PHE A 237 -7.12 5.13 -5.40
CA PHE A 237 -8.00 5.13 -6.55
C PHE A 237 -7.84 3.86 -7.37
N ALA A 238 -8.98 3.30 -7.77
CA ALA A 238 -9.04 2.16 -8.65
C ALA A 238 -8.42 2.49 -10.03
N HIS A 239 -7.75 1.50 -10.61
CA HIS A 239 -7.42 1.47 -12.03
C HIS A 239 -6.45 2.54 -12.52
N GLY A 240 -5.53 2.97 -11.65
CA GLY A 240 -4.64 4.07 -11.96
C GLY A 240 -5.38 5.39 -12.18
N LEU A 241 -6.62 5.50 -11.66
CA LEU A 241 -7.59 6.53 -12.01
C LEU A 241 -7.84 6.62 -13.53
N PHE A 242 -7.60 5.52 -14.27
CA PHE A 242 -7.50 5.44 -15.73
C PHE A 242 -6.44 6.35 -16.38
N MET A 243 -5.64 7.04 -15.56
CA MET A 243 -4.56 7.93 -15.99
C MET A 243 -3.27 7.17 -16.30
N LEU A 244 -3.03 6.01 -15.65
CA LEU A 244 -1.87 5.14 -15.94
C LEU A 244 -1.89 4.50 -17.34
N GLN A 245 -2.97 4.68 -18.10
CA GLN A 245 -3.15 4.03 -19.39
C GLN A 245 -2.61 4.88 -20.55
N SER A 246 -2.17 6.13 -20.32
CA SER A 246 -1.67 7.05 -21.37
C SER A 246 -0.55 7.96 -20.88
N ASN A 247 0.26 8.51 -21.79
CA ASN A 247 1.31 9.49 -21.48
C ASN A 247 0.73 10.76 -20.83
N GLN A 248 -0.30 11.34 -21.44
CA GLN A 248 -0.99 12.53 -20.90
C GLN A 248 -1.61 12.26 -19.53
N GLY A 249 -2.23 11.09 -19.34
CA GLY A 249 -2.77 10.68 -18.05
C GLY A 249 -1.69 10.57 -16.99
N MET A 250 -0.55 9.95 -17.29
CA MET A 250 0.58 9.89 -16.36
C MET A 250 1.12 11.27 -15.98
N GLU A 251 1.16 12.23 -16.90
CA GLU A 251 1.53 13.62 -16.59
C GLU A 251 0.52 14.28 -15.63
N LYS A 252 -0.78 14.06 -15.83
CA LYS A 252 -1.84 14.53 -14.92
C LYS A 252 -1.73 13.86 -13.54
N LEU A 253 -1.52 12.55 -13.49
CA LEU A 253 -1.41 11.80 -12.24
C LEU A 253 -0.15 12.18 -11.45
N ALA A 254 0.96 12.48 -12.13
CA ALA A 254 2.17 13.01 -11.50
C ALA A 254 1.89 14.30 -10.74
N ALA A 255 1.19 15.25 -11.37
CA ALA A 255 0.81 16.52 -10.73
C ALA A 255 -0.13 16.30 -9.53
N ILE A 256 -1.02 15.31 -9.61
CA ILE A 256 -1.90 14.94 -8.49
C ILE A 256 -1.06 14.39 -7.33
N PHE A 257 -0.15 13.44 -7.56
CA PHE A 257 0.69 12.87 -6.52
C PHE A 257 1.62 13.90 -5.85
N ASP A 258 2.17 14.83 -6.63
CA ASP A 258 3.05 15.89 -6.12
C ASP A 258 2.28 16.86 -5.19
N LYS A 259 0.97 17.05 -5.42
CA LYS A 259 0.14 17.99 -4.66
C LYS A 259 -0.65 17.35 -3.51
N HIS A 260 -1.02 16.08 -3.64
CA HIS A 260 -1.95 15.40 -2.73
C HIS A 260 -1.28 14.15 -2.12
N PRO A 261 -0.58 14.28 -0.97
CA PRO A 261 0.19 13.18 -0.38
C PRO A 261 -0.69 12.00 0.08
N ASN A 262 -1.99 12.25 0.28
CA ASN A 262 -2.98 11.26 0.69
C ASN A 262 -3.62 10.48 -0.47
N VAL A 263 -3.18 10.70 -1.71
CA VAL A 263 -3.68 10.04 -2.92
C VAL A 263 -2.71 8.98 -3.41
N PHE A 264 -3.26 7.80 -3.68
CA PHE A 264 -2.59 6.59 -4.17
C PHE A 264 -3.43 5.99 -5.30
N VAL A 265 -2.87 5.03 -6.04
CA VAL A 265 -3.61 4.25 -7.03
C VAL A 265 -3.28 2.77 -6.94
N ASP A 266 -4.21 1.90 -7.32
CA ASP A 266 -3.89 0.52 -7.69
C ASP A 266 -3.73 0.39 -9.22
N ILE A 267 -3.08 -0.69 -9.67
CA ILE A 267 -2.92 -1.00 -11.10
C ILE A 267 -4.01 -1.93 -11.65
N ALA A 268 -5.05 -2.19 -10.87
CA ALA A 268 -6.09 -3.13 -11.24
C ALA A 268 -6.74 -2.67 -12.54
N TYR A 269 -6.98 -3.57 -13.49
CA TYR A 269 -7.55 -3.18 -14.78
C TYR A 269 -6.75 -2.11 -15.59
N VAL A 270 -5.50 -1.77 -15.26
CA VAL A 270 -4.72 -0.79 -16.07
C VAL A 270 -4.35 -1.38 -17.44
N HIS A 271 -3.88 -2.63 -17.47
CA HIS A 271 -3.49 -3.33 -18.70
C HIS A 271 -4.68 -4.08 -19.34
N ASN A 272 -5.74 -3.32 -19.62
CA ASN A 272 -6.99 -3.79 -20.23
C ASN A 272 -7.00 -3.64 -21.77
N ASP A 273 -8.11 -4.02 -22.40
CA ASP A 273 -8.32 -4.00 -23.85
C ASP A 273 -8.67 -2.62 -24.45
N ARG A 274 -8.70 -1.56 -23.65
CA ARG A 274 -8.93 -0.21 -24.14
C ARG A 274 -7.79 0.23 -25.04
N LYS A 275 -8.16 0.84 -26.16
CA LYS A 275 -7.20 1.39 -27.12
C LYS A 275 -6.75 2.76 -26.65
N VAL A 276 -5.55 2.84 -26.09
CA VAL A 276 -4.92 4.13 -25.83
C VAL A 276 -3.94 4.44 -26.96
N ALA A 277 -4.18 5.52 -27.69
CA ALA A 277 -3.41 5.91 -28.86
C ALA A 277 -2.01 6.48 -28.53
N ASP A 278 -1.73 6.83 -27.27
CA ASP A 278 -0.50 7.50 -26.83
C ASP A 278 0.04 6.90 -25.52
N TYR A 279 0.64 5.71 -25.60
CA TYR A 279 1.28 5.02 -24.47
C TYR A 279 2.74 4.67 -24.80
N SER A 280 3.66 5.07 -23.93
CA SER A 280 5.08 4.72 -24.02
C SER A 280 5.51 3.87 -22.83
N VAL A 281 5.99 2.66 -23.09
CA VAL A 281 6.54 1.74 -22.08
C VAL A 281 7.69 2.39 -21.31
N ALA A 282 8.55 3.15 -21.99
CA ALA A 282 9.67 3.86 -21.35
C ALA A 282 9.18 4.93 -20.37
N LYS A 283 8.21 5.76 -20.78
CA LYS A 283 7.61 6.78 -19.88
C LYS A 283 6.87 6.14 -18.71
N ALA A 284 6.14 5.06 -18.96
CA ALA A 284 5.48 4.30 -17.91
C ALA A 284 6.51 3.77 -16.90
N ARG A 285 7.57 3.11 -17.39
CA ARG A 285 8.65 2.62 -16.54
C ARG A 285 9.25 3.72 -15.65
N GLU A 286 9.53 4.89 -16.21
CA GLU A 286 10.04 6.06 -15.44
C GLU A 286 9.02 6.54 -14.40
N PHE A 287 7.74 6.61 -14.77
CA PHE A 287 6.65 6.97 -13.86
C PHE A 287 6.56 6.02 -12.67
N TYR A 288 6.55 4.71 -12.93
CA TYR A 288 6.51 3.67 -11.90
C TYR A 288 7.72 3.73 -10.97
N MET A 289 8.92 4.04 -11.47
CA MET A 289 10.10 4.24 -10.61
C MET A 289 9.97 5.48 -9.71
N LYS A 290 9.55 6.62 -10.29
CA LYS A 290 9.44 7.90 -9.60
C LYS A 290 8.38 7.84 -8.49
N TYR A 291 7.21 7.32 -8.81
CA TYR A 291 6.03 7.28 -7.94
C TYR A 291 5.75 5.91 -7.32
N ARG A 292 6.78 5.05 -7.21
CA ARG A 292 6.65 3.70 -6.66
C ARG A 292 5.97 3.65 -5.30
N ASP A 293 6.13 4.67 -4.46
CA ASP A 293 5.51 4.78 -3.14
C ASP A 293 4.05 5.25 -3.18
N ARG A 294 3.47 5.46 -4.36
CA ARG A 294 2.06 5.86 -4.56
C ARG A 294 1.23 4.82 -5.34
N ILE A 295 1.85 3.73 -5.80
CA ILE A 295 1.24 2.74 -6.68
C ILE A 295 1.17 1.38 -5.97
N LEU A 296 0.00 0.74 -5.99
CA LEU A 296 -0.25 -0.55 -5.36
C LEU A 296 -0.63 -1.61 -6.40
N PHE A 297 -0.31 -2.86 -6.09
CA PHE A 297 -0.78 -4.00 -6.87
C PHE A 297 -2.27 -4.27 -6.62
N GLY A 298 -3.02 -4.50 -7.69
CA GLY A 298 -4.42 -4.90 -7.67
C GLY A 298 -4.79 -5.54 -8.99
N THR A 299 -5.81 -6.40 -9.02
CA THR A 299 -6.11 -7.18 -10.24
C THR A 299 -7.48 -6.96 -10.84
N ASP A 300 -8.48 -6.52 -10.07
CA ASP A 300 -9.89 -6.38 -10.49
C ASP A 300 -10.49 -7.72 -10.95
N VAL A 301 -10.18 -8.79 -10.23
CA VAL A 301 -10.69 -10.14 -10.51
C VAL A 301 -11.99 -10.39 -9.76
N PHE A 302 -13.00 -10.91 -10.46
CA PHE A 302 -14.33 -11.24 -9.92
C PHE A 302 -14.47 -12.73 -9.63
N ALA A 303 -15.06 -13.09 -8.48
CA ALA A 303 -15.37 -14.46 -8.08
C ALA A 303 -14.19 -15.44 -8.25
N ALA A 304 -12.96 -14.95 -8.05
CA ALA A 304 -11.70 -15.66 -8.31
C ALA A 304 -11.56 -16.20 -9.76
N GLY A 305 -12.23 -15.58 -10.73
CA GLY A 305 -12.40 -16.07 -12.10
C GLY A 305 -11.19 -15.95 -13.03
N ALA A 306 -10.06 -15.43 -12.55
CA ALA A 306 -8.81 -15.39 -13.31
C ALA A 306 -7.96 -16.65 -13.06
N THR A 307 -7.33 -17.17 -14.10
CA THR A 307 -6.40 -18.31 -13.99
C THR A 307 -5.04 -17.86 -13.50
N ALA A 308 -4.28 -18.76 -12.87
CA ALA A 308 -2.88 -18.50 -12.47
C ALA A 308 -2.04 -17.94 -13.64
N GLN A 309 -2.26 -18.43 -14.85
CA GLN A 309 -1.60 -17.94 -16.07
C GLN A 309 -1.90 -16.46 -16.36
N ALA A 310 -3.10 -15.99 -16.07
CA ALA A 310 -3.47 -14.59 -16.26
C ALA A 310 -2.73 -13.68 -15.25
N PHE A 311 -2.57 -14.12 -13.99
CA PHE A 311 -1.75 -13.40 -13.02
C PHE A 311 -0.26 -13.39 -13.42
N LEU A 312 0.26 -14.51 -13.93
CA LEU A 312 1.64 -14.58 -14.41
C LEU A 312 1.91 -13.65 -15.61
N LYS A 313 0.91 -13.37 -16.45
CA LYS A 313 1.01 -12.38 -17.53
C LYS A 313 1.21 -10.96 -16.99
N GLU A 314 0.42 -10.56 -16.00
CA GLU A 314 0.58 -9.27 -15.33
C GLU A 314 1.97 -9.14 -14.68
N ARG A 315 2.41 -10.21 -14.00
CA ARG A 315 3.76 -10.25 -13.43
C ARG A 315 4.83 -10.11 -14.50
N LYS A 316 4.72 -10.85 -15.60
CA LYS A 316 5.65 -10.75 -16.72
C LYS A 316 5.73 -9.33 -17.26
N LEU A 317 4.60 -8.63 -17.36
CA LEU A 317 4.55 -7.25 -17.81
C LEU A 317 5.26 -6.27 -16.86
N LEU A 318 5.22 -6.51 -15.55
CA LEU A 318 5.90 -5.66 -14.55
C LEU A 318 7.38 -6.03 -14.35
N GLU A 319 7.68 -7.33 -14.28
CA GLU A 319 8.95 -7.89 -13.81
C GLU A 319 9.99 -8.04 -14.94
N THR A 320 9.57 -8.00 -16.21
CA THR A 320 10.42 -8.39 -17.35
C THR A 320 10.38 -7.39 -18.50
N ALA A 321 11.28 -7.53 -19.47
CA ALA A 321 11.21 -6.82 -20.76
C ALA A 321 10.51 -7.62 -21.86
N GLU A 322 9.99 -8.81 -21.55
CA GLU A 322 9.36 -9.65 -22.56
C GLU A 322 7.99 -9.10 -23.00
N VAL A 323 7.67 -9.31 -24.28
CA VAL A 323 6.38 -8.89 -24.82
C VAL A 323 5.25 -9.81 -24.31
N THR A 324 4.26 -9.21 -23.65
CA THR A 324 3.07 -9.92 -23.13
C THR A 324 1.87 -8.98 -23.11
N ASP A 325 0.68 -9.53 -22.97
CA ASP A 325 -0.50 -8.80 -22.49
C ASP A 325 -0.57 -8.84 -20.96
N GLY A 326 -1.42 -8.00 -20.35
CA GLY A 326 -1.73 -8.04 -18.93
C GLY A 326 -2.82 -9.05 -18.57
N ILE A 327 -3.23 -9.07 -17.30
CA ILE A 327 -4.28 -10.00 -16.81
C ILE A 327 -5.63 -9.83 -17.54
N HIS A 328 -5.93 -8.61 -17.99
CA HIS A 328 -7.18 -8.26 -18.68
C HIS A 328 -7.08 -8.31 -20.22
N ARG A 329 -6.08 -9.02 -20.77
CA ARG A 329 -5.94 -9.30 -22.21
C ARG A 329 -5.89 -8.03 -23.08
N GLY A 330 -5.21 -7.00 -22.59
CA GLY A 330 -4.91 -5.80 -23.35
C GLY A 330 -4.02 -6.02 -24.58
N PRO A 331 -3.69 -4.94 -25.31
CA PRO A 331 -2.64 -4.98 -26.33
C PRO A 331 -1.34 -5.56 -25.76
N LYS A 332 -0.60 -6.29 -26.60
CA LYS A 332 0.73 -6.75 -26.21
C LYS A 332 1.68 -5.56 -26.11
N LEU A 333 2.39 -5.48 -25.00
CA LEU A 333 3.37 -4.44 -24.69
C LEU A 333 4.70 -5.11 -24.37
N GLU A 334 5.80 -4.41 -24.64
CA GLU A 334 7.08 -4.71 -23.99
C GLU A 334 6.91 -4.50 -22.48
N GLY A 335 7.37 -5.45 -21.67
CA GLY A 335 7.28 -5.33 -20.22
C GLY A 335 8.16 -4.19 -19.66
N LEU A 336 7.76 -3.67 -18.50
CA LEU A 336 8.37 -2.52 -17.83
C LEU A 336 9.76 -2.84 -17.25
N ASN A 337 10.10 -4.11 -17.05
CA ASN A 337 11.36 -4.55 -16.46
C ASN A 337 11.71 -3.78 -15.18
N LEU A 338 10.75 -3.69 -14.24
CA LEU A 338 10.88 -2.89 -13.03
C LEU A 338 11.92 -3.49 -12.07
N PRO A 339 12.78 -2.66 -11.43
CA PRO A 339 13.74 -3.16 -10.46
C PRO A 339 13.06 -3.74 -9.20
N PRO A 340 13.71 -4.65 -8.47
CA PRO A 340 13.12 -5.32 -7.29
C PRO A 340 12.64 -4.36 -6.20
N ASP A 341 13.34 -3.25 -5.96
CA ASP A 341 12.95 -2.25 -4.97
C ASP A 341 11.66 -1.52 -5.37
N VAL A 342 11.42 -1.30 -6.67
CA VAL A 342 10.15 -0.78 -7.19
C VAL A 342 9.05 -1.82 -7.04
N LEU A 343 9.31 -3.07 -7.45
CA LEU A 343 8.35 -4.17 -7.33
C LEU A 343 7.92 -4.40 -5.87
N ASN A 344 8.85 -4.30 -4.90
CA ASN A 344 8.54 -4.38 -3.47
C ASN A 344 7.50 -3.35 -3.02
N HIS A 345 7.60 -2.10 -3.51
CA HIS A 345 6.64 -1.05 -3.19
C HIS A 345 5.24 -1.40 -3.70
N LEU A 346 5.15 -1.78 -4.97
CA LEU A 346 3.91 -2.15 -5.62
C LEU A 346 3.27 -3.38 -4.98
N TYR A 347 4.03 -4.45 -4.82
CA TYR A 347 3.48 -5.76 -4.44
C TYR A 347 3.07 -5.84 -2.97
N TYR A 348 3.74 -5.17 -2.04
CA TYR A 348 3.33 -5.30 -0.63
C TYR A 348 3.68 -4.13 0.27
N TRP A 349 4.78 -3.41 0.05
CA TRP A 349 5.22 -2.43 1.03
C TRP A 349 4.23 -1.27 1.18
N ASN A 350 3.67 -0.77 0.07
CA ASN A 350 2.61 0.24 0.15
C ASN A 350 1.36 -0.30 0.86
N SER A 351 0.96 -1.55 0.59
CA SER A 351 -0.17 -2.18 1.29
C SER A 351 0.10 -2.33 2.79
N ALA A 352 1.27 -2.86 3.17
CA ALA A 352 1.66 -3.10 4.56
C ALA A 352 1.92 -1.81 5.36
N ARG A 353 2.31 -0.71 4.70
CA ARG A 353 2.49 0.58 5.36
C ARG A 353 1.17 1.34 5.53
N LEU A 354 0.24 1.20 4.59
CA LEU A 354 -1.07 1.86 4.63
C LEU A 354 -2.12 1.08 5.44
N ILE A 355 -1.97 -0.25 5.53
CA ILE A 355 -2.93 -1.15 6.17
C ILE A 355 -2.20 -2.01 7.23
N PRO A 356 -2.36 -1.69 8.53
CA PRO A 356 -1.68 -2.42 9.61
C PRO A 356 -1.93 -3.92 9.58
N ARG A 357 -3.18 -4.35 9.31
CA ARG A 357 -3.53 -5.77 9.25
C ARG A 357 -2.78 -6.54 8.15
N VAL A 358 -2.48 -5.90 7.01
CA VAL A 358 -1.65 -6.52 5.96
C VAL A 358 -0.25 -6.80 6.51
N ARG A 359 0.36 -5.83 7.20
CA ARG A 359 1.68 -6.02 7.84
C ARG A 359 1.67 -7.17 8.83
N GLU A 360 0.71 -7.19 9.74
CA GLU A 360 0.58 -8.24 10.75
C GLU A 360 0.52 -9.64 10.13
N VAL A 361 -0.28 -9.82 9.07
CA VAL A 361 -0.41 -11.10 8.38
C VAL A 361 0.90 -11.48 7.69
N LEU A 362 1.60 -10.54 7.09
CA LEU A 362 2.92 -10.79 6.48
C LEU A 362 3.99 -11.15 7.52
N GLU A 363 4.07 -10.42 8.64
CA GLU A 363 5.01 -10.69 9.73
C GLU A 363 4.73 -12.04 10.43
N ALA A 364 3.45 -12.38 10.63
CA ALA A 364 3.03 -13.69 11.13
C ALA A 364 3.51 -14.83 10.21
N ARG A 365 3.61 -14.55 8.91
CA ARG A 365 4.13 -15.44 7.86
C ARG A 365 5.66 -15.36 7.68
N LYS A 366 6.36 -14.68 8.59
CA LYS A 366 7.83 -14.56 8.63
C LYS A 366 8.43 -13.76 7.48
N PHE A 367 7.63 -12.94 6.80
CA PHE A 367 8.20 -11.95 5.89
C PHE A 367 8.88 -10.84 6.68
N GLU A 368 10.09 -10.47 6.27
CA GLU A 368 10.79 -9.31 6.81
C GLU A 368 10.26 -8.04 6.15
N ILE A 369 9.36 -7.34 6.85
CA ILE A 369 8.78 -6.10 6.38
C ILE A 369 9.66 -4.92 6.77
N GLY A 370 10.01 -4.08 5.80
CA GLY A 370 10.84 -2.89 6.00
C GLY A 370 12.31 -3.06 5.62
N PHE A 371 12.61 -3.72 4.49
CA PHE A 371 13.97 -3.84 3.96
C PHE A 371 14.61 -2.45 3.77
N GLU A 372 15.78 -2.28 4.39
CA GLU A 372 16.66 -1.12 4.56
C GLU A 372 16.37 0.17 3.75
N LEU A 373 15.85 1.20 4.45
CA LEU A 373 16.02 2.62 4.12
C LEU A 373 16.65 3.36 5.31
N GLY A 374 17.84 2.94 5.73
CA GLY A 374 18.59 3.59 6.82
C GLY A 374 17.85 3.64 8.17
N ASN A 375 18.35 4.46 9.09
CA ASN A 375 18.04 4.46 10.53
C ASN A 375 16.60 4.85 10.95
N PHE A 376 15.57 4.78 10.09
CA PHE A 376 14.18 4.94 10.53
C PHE A 376 13.23 3.97 9.83
N LYS A 377 12.87 2.89 10.55
CA LYS A 377 11.97 1.83 10.08
C LYS A 377 10.52 2.27 9.78
N PHE A 378 10.12 3.54 10.04
CA PHE A 378 8.72 3.96 10.00
C PHE A 378 8.47 5.42 9.58
N ASP A 379 9.41 6.10 8.90
CA ASP A 379 9.29 7.53 8.53
C ASP A 379 8.12 7.86 7.56
N ARG A 380 7.37 6.85 7.08
CA ARG A 380 6.34 7.01 6.04
C ARG A 380 5.01 6.32 6.32
N LEU A 381 4.74 5.95 7.58
CA LEU A 381 3.42 5.42 7.96
C LEU A 381 2.40 6.55 8.03
N PRO A 382 1.15 6.37 7.55
CA PRO A 382 0.07 7.25 7.93
C PRO A 382 0.05 7.36 9.46
N PRO A 383 -0.01 8.57 10.03
CA PRO A 383 -0.03 8.70 11.48
C PRO A 383 -1.18 7.91 12.08
N ASP A 384 -0.93 7.16 13.13
CA ASP A 384 -1.94 6.53 13.99
C ASP A 384 -1.71 7.08 15.39
N VAL A 385 -2.61 7.96 15.81
CA VAL A 385 -2.46 8.79 17.00
C VAL A 385 -3.66 8.58 17.92
N THR A 386 -3.37 8.40 19.21
CA THR A 386 -4.40 8.23 20.25
C THR A 386 -4.13 9.18 21.41
N VAL A 387 -5.14 9.40 22.26
CA VAL A 387 -5.01 10.17 23.49
C VAL A 387 -5.32 9.29 24.71
N ASN A 388 -4.44 9.33 25.72
CA ASN A 388 -4.68 8.66 26.99
C ASN A 388 -5.68 9.47 27.82
N LYS A 389 -6.69 8.78 28.40
CA LYS A 389 -7.62 9.41 29.33
C LYS A 389 -6.92 9.86 30.61
N VAL A 390 -7.18 11.09 31.04
CA VAL A 390 -6.56 11.71 32.22
C VAL A 390 -7.54 12.62 32.96
N THR A 391 -7.46 12.60 34.29
CA THR A 391 -8.20 13.53 35.17
C THR A 391 -7.19 14.37 35.95
N PHE A 392 -7.23 15.70 35.77
CA PHE A 392 -6.37 16.62 36.51
C PHE A 392 -7.08 17.19 37.75
N GLY A 393 -6.60 16.72 38.90
CA GLY A 393 -6.85 17.28 40.24
C GLY A 393 -6.03 18.55 40.49
N ASN A 394 -4.72 18.35 40.63
CA ASN A 394 -3.73 19.38 40.97
C ASN A 394 -2.55 19.39 39.98
N LEU A 395 -2.82 19.37 38.66
CA LEU A 395 -1.85 19.54 37.54
C LEU A 395 -0.58 18.66 37.53
N ALA A 396 -0.52 17.56 38.29
CA ALA A 396 0.60 16.63 38.25
C ALA A 396 0.43 15.60 37.12
N GLY A 397 1.05 15.85 35.97
CA GLY A 397 1.18 14.89 34.86
C GLY A 397 0.93 15.49 33.48
N ASP A 398 1.77 15.17 32.49
CA ASP A 398 1.56 15.63 31.11
C ASP A 398 0.35 14.91 30.49
N LEU A 399 -0.35 15.57 29.57
CA LEU A 399 -1.28 14.88 28.69
C LEU A 399 -0.45 14.07 27.69
N THR A 400 -0.81 12.82 27.46
CA THR A 400 0.01 11.87 26.68
C THR A 400 -0.85 11.02 25.76
N GLY A 401 -0.20 10.35 24.82
CA GLY A 401 -0.82 9.35 23.97
C GLY A 401 0.21 8.62 23.12
N THR A 402 -0.26 7.83 22.15
CA THR A 402 0.62 7.10 21.22
C THR A 402 0.68 7.79 19.86
N VAL A 403 1.79 7.60 19.14
CA VAL A 403 1.94 7.97 17.72
C VAL A 403 2.88 6.96 17.04
N ASN A 404 2.43 6.33 15.95
CA ASN A 404 3.18 5.23 15.30
C ASN A 404 4.24 5.68 14.28
N CYS A 405 4.40 6.98 14.06
CA CYS A 405 5.28 7.56 13.05
C CYS A 405 6.09 8.72 13.63
N VAL A 406 7.16 9.10 12.94
CA VAL A 406 7.83 10.39 13.20
C VAL A 406 6.97 11.50 12.62
N THR A 407 6.70 12.51 13.44
CA THR A 407 5.89 13.66 13.03
C THR A 407 6.74 14.83 12.53
N GLU A 408 6.30 15.44 11.43
CA GLU A 408 6.71 16.79 10.99
C GLU A 408 6.02 17.86 11.84
N SER A 409 4.74 17.62 12.19
CA SER A 409 3.98 18.48 13.11
C SER A 409 3.01 17.65 13.96
N LEU A 410 2.82 18.05 15.21
CA LEU A 410 1.86 17.47 16.15
C LEU A 410 1.08 18.60 16.84
N VAL A 411 -0.17 18.78 16.45
CA VAL A 411 -1.04 19.88 16.91
C VAL A 411 -2.13 19.32 17.81
N ILE A 412 -2.39 19.98 18.93
CA ILE A 412 -3.38 19.53 19.91
C ILE A 412 -4.41 20.65 20.11
N GLU A 413 -5.69 20.35 19.96
CA GLU A 413 -6.79 21.28 20.19
C GLU A 413 -7.62 20.84 21.39
N ILE A 414 -7.81 21.72 22.36
CA ILE A 414 -8.58 21.48 23.59
C ILE A 414 -9.40 22.72 23.89
N ALA A 415 -10.72 22.55 24.01
CA ALA A 415 -11.67 23.64 24.27
C ALA A 415 -11.49 24.87 23.34
N GLY A 416 -11.22 24.63 22.05
CA GLY A 416 -11.00 25.67 21.04
C GLY A 416 -9.65 26.39 21.12
N LYS A 417 -8.73 25.97 22.00
CA LYS A 417 -7.34 26.45 22.03
C LYS A 417 -6.41 25.45 21.36
N THR A 418 -5.42 25.94 20.65
CA THR A 418 -4.42 25.13 19.95
C THR A 418 -3.08 25.16 20.67
N PHE A 419 -2.46 24.00 20.77
CA PHE A 419 -1.17 23.75 21.42
C PHE A 419 -0.25 22.95 20.48
N GLN A 420 1.05 23.07 20.70
CA GLN A 420 2.05 22.24 20.02
C GLN A 420 2.45 21.08 20.92
N GLY A 421 2.18 19.86 20.46
CA GLY A 421 2.60 18.64 21.13
C GLY A 421 4.07 18.32 20.89
N ILE A 422 4.63 17.45 21.73
CA ILE A 422 6.01 16.98 21.64
C ILE A 422 5.98 15.49 21.27
N ASP A 423 6.51 15.15 20.10
CA ASP A 423 6.80 13.78 19.70
C ASP A 423 8.07 13.28 20.41
N ASN A 424 7.93 12.27 21.26
CA ASN A 424 9.06 11.70 22.00
C ASN A 424 9.93 10.77 21.15
N LYS A 425 9.55 10.51 19.89
CA LYS A 425 10.24 9.64 18.92
C LYS A 425 10.41 8.19 19.39
N ASN A 426 9.58 7.76 20.33
CA ASN A 426 9.59 6.42 20.91
C ASN A 426 8.21 5.74 20.84
N GLY A 427 7.32 6.23 19.98
CA GLY A 427 5.95 5.75 19.86
C GLY A 427 4.94 6.50 20.74
N THR A 428 5.38 7.52 21.48
CA THR A 428 4.52 8.33 22.37
C THR A 428 4.69 9.82 22.10
N TRP A 429 3.68 10.60 22.49
CA TRP A 429 3.73 12.05 22.48
C TRP A 429 3.28 12.62 23.84
N LYS A 430 3.58 13.90 24.06
CA LYS A 430 3.11 14.62 25.26
C LYS A 430 2.80 16.09 25.04
N LEU A 431 1.92 16.64 25.87
CA LEU A 431 1.66 18.06 26.06
C LEU A 431 1.86 18.41 27.55
N PRO A 432 2.82 19.28 27.89
CA PRO A 432 3.08 19.64 29.28
C PRO A 432 1.84 20.19 29.99
N SER A 433 1.57 19.72 31.21
CA SER A 433 0.38 20.10 31.99
C SER A 433 0.26 21.61 32.24
N GLU A 434 1.40 22.28 32.29
CA GLU A 434 1.52 23.74 32.40
C GLU A 434 0.78 24.49 31.28
N GLN A 435 0.70 23.92 30.08
CA GLN A 435 -0.04 24.50 28.95
C GLN A 435 -1.56 24.40 29.13
N LEU A 436 -2.03 23.50 30.01
CA LEU A 436 -3.45 23.32 30.29
C LEU A 436 -4.01 24.35 31.29
N LYS A 437 -3.14 25.18 31.89
CA LYS A 437 -3.53 26.23 32.83
C LYS A 437 -4.51 27.21 32.18
N GLY A 438 -5.61 27.50 32.89
CA GLY A 438 -6.65 28.43 32.42
C GLY A 438 -7.60 27.84 31.37
N LEU A 439 -7.61 26.52 31.18
CA LEU A 439 -8.73 25.82 30.56
C LEU A 439 -9.89 25.69 31.58
N PRO A 440 -11.16 25.77 31.14
CA PRO A 440 -12.31 25.67 32.03
C PRO A 440 -12.40 24.28 32.67
N ALA A 441 -12.92 24.20 33.91
CA ALA A 441 -13.19 22.92 34.53
C ALA A 441 -14.30 22.16 33.77
N GLY A 442 -14.24 20.83 33.78
CA GLY A 442 -15.17 19.97 33.06
C GLY A 442 -14.47 18.89 32.22
N SER A 443 -15.28 18.14 31.48
CA SER A 443 -14.80 17.16 30.50
C SER A 443 -14.55 17.85 29.17
N HIS A 444 -13.40 17.56 28.56
CA HIS A 444 -12.95 18.09 27.29
C HIS A 444 -12.53 16.97 26.36
N ASP A 445 -12.90 17.14 25.10
CA ASP A 445 -12.33 16.39 23.99
C ASP A 445 -10.93 16.91 23.70
N VAL A 446 -9.97 16.01 23.50
CA VAL A 446 -8.61 16.38 23.10
C VAL A 446 -8.42 15.91 21.66
N LYS A 447 -8.34 16.85 20.73
CA LYS A 447 -8.09 16.53 19.33
C LYS A 447 -6.60 16.65 19.02
N VAL A 448 -5.97 15.57 18.62
CA VAL A 448 -4.55 15.51 18.28
C VAL A 448 -4.41 15.23 16.80
N THR A 449 -3.85 16.18 16.05
CA THR A 449 -3.55 16.06 14.63
C THR A 449 -2.04 15.88 14.43
N ALA A 450 -1.66 14.74 13.85
CA ALA A 450 -0.28 14.43 13.48
C ALA A 450 -0.11 14.52 11.96
N LYS A 451 1.02 15.07 11.52
CA LYS A 451 1.48 15.05 10.12
C LYS A 451 2.85 14.39 10.06
N ASN A 452 3.06 13.44 9.17
CA ASN A 452 4.37 12.81 8.97
C ASN A 452 5.22 13.50 7.90
N SER A 453 6.46 13.03 7.69
CA SER A 453 7.43 13.62 6.75
C SER A 453 7.05 13.53 5.27
N ILE A 454 6.06 12.71 4.90
CA ILE A 454 5.52 12.63 3.52
C ILE A 454 4.21 13.38 3.35
N GLY A 455 3.78 14.14 4.38
CA GLY A 455 2.59 14.97 4.33
C GLY A 455 1.27 14.26 4.61
N LEU A 456 1.28 12.99 5.02
CA LEU A 456 0.06 12.32 5.49
C LEU A 456 -0.33 12.89 6.84
N VAL A 457 -1.61 13.23 6.99
CA VAL A 457 -2.19 13.78 8.21
C VAL A 457 -3.15 12.76 8.78
N ARG A 458 -3.28 12.66 10.12
CA ARG A 458 -4.46 12.07 10.77
C ARG A 458 -4.78 12.81 12.07
N THR A 459 -6.05 12.84 12.39
CA THR A 459 -6.56 13.26 13.70
C THR A 459 -6.93 12.02 14.49
N ASP A 460 -6.70 12.02 15.81
CA ASP A 460 -7.11 10.93 16.67
C ASP A 460 -8.63 10.68 16.59
N SER A 461 -9.03 9.46 16.92
CA SER A 461 -10.42 9.02 16.90
C SER A 461 -11.02 8.87 18.29
N THR A 462 -10.24 9.13 19.34
CA THR A 462 -10.71 9.02 20.71
C THR A 462 -11.60 10.23 21.04
N THR A 463 -12.42 10.13 22.11
CA THR A 463 -13.13 11.31 22.60
C THR A 463 -13.20 11.37 24.12
N GLY A 464 -13.32 12.58 24.65
CA GLY A 464 -13.63 12.84 26.07
C GLY A 464 -12.54 12.33 27.02
N GLU A 465 -11.29 12.61 26.71
CA GLU A 465 -10.11 12.08 27.40
C GLU A 465 -9.68 12.93 28.56
N LEU A 466 -9.99 14.22 28.57
CA LEU A 466 -9.48 15.17 29.55
C LEU A 466 -10.58 15.60 30.51
N THR A 467 -10.44 15.29 31.80
CA THR A 467 -11.28 15.88 32.85
C THR A 467 -10.48 16.85 33.70
N LEU A 468 -10.85 18.13 33.68
CA LEU A 468 -10.27 19.17 34.53
C LEU A 468 -11.17 19.40 35.74
N THR A 469 -10.63 19.20 36.94
CA THR A 469 -11.36 19.50 38.18
C THR A 469 -10.98 20.88 38.70
N VAL A 470 -11.87 21.48 39.51
CA VAL A 470 -11.59 22.76 40.15
C VAL A 470 -10.45 22.55 41.16
N ALA A 471 -9.40 23.36 41.08
CA ALA A 471 -8.35 23.37 42.09
C ALA A 471 -9.00 23.62 43.46
N ARG A 472 -8.81 22.69 44.41
CA ARG A 472 -9.32 22.84 45.78
C ARG A 472 -8.49 23.82 46.59
#